data_AF-A0A2A6B9Z6-F1
#
_entry.id   AF-A0A2A6B9Z6-F1
#
_cell.length_a   1.000
_cell.length_b   1.000
_cell.length_c   1.000
_cell.angle_alpha   90.00
_cell.angle_beta   90.00
_cell.angle_gamma   90.00
#
_symmetry.space_group_name_H-M   'P 1'
#
loop_
_entity.id
_entity.type
_entity.pdbx_description
1 polymer ?
#
loop_
_entity_poly.entity_id
_entity_poly.type
_entity_poly.pdbx_seq_one_letter_code
_entity_poly.pdbx_strand_id
1 'polypeptide(L)'
;MPWLLVVLATVVATVSTERLMINESTLAAHGLELMSTDGGPTHFTIVETVSRTRGSSHFHGIGQRFKREVIAGPIYEWNSFEIPYQIWGGDYNFQNLIRRGIRMWEESTCLRFRENMQSRDAIRYVLEKGDSCFTEYIGRNGGHQDIIIGSECAEEYVVAHETGHALGFWHTHQRPDREKFIRSMLQAFGIRQVSPRRIPYDYGSLMHYHAVAHAVKVTDFTIVPKELKYVTTMGTEKMAFLDAKVINDIYCPNACLGRNNLNCLGGGYPDPNNCAVCRCPEGLGGADCSILAPTPCGGELHATDTWQTLSSPPGKGVVCYWRISVPEGSRVRFRLSDGEFPCSYGCQSYVEIKHKLDIRLTGFRSCCYRPKEDTISESNQIFILYHPNGRTARFSLRFKRQQA
;
A
#
# COMPACT_ATOMS: atom_id res chain seq x y z
N MET A 1 50.03 34.08 -35.15
CA MET A 1 51.17 33.44 -35.85
C MET A 1 52.20 33.08 -34.79
N PRO A 2 52.79 31.88 -34.75
CA PRO A 2 52.98 30.91 -35.84
C PRO A 2 52.28 29.55 -35.64
N TRP A 3 52.38 28.74 -36.68
CA TRP A 3 51.71 27.48 -36.99
C TRP A 3 52.56 26.23 -36.70
N LEU A 4 51.92 25.05 -36.74
CA LEU A 4 52.34 23.69 -37.23
C LEU A 4 51.85 22.61 -36.24
N LEU A 5 51.31 21.43 -36.59
CA LEU A 5 51.04 20.73 -37.85
C LEU A 5 50.04 19.57 -37.53
N VAL A 6 49.15 19.24 -38.46
CA VAL A 6 48.18 18.14 -38.41
C VAL A 6 48.80 16.86 -39.00
N VAL A 7 48.53 15.69 -38.42
CA VAL A 7 48.48 14.41 -39.15
C VAL A 7 47.32 13.56 -38.64
N LEU A 8 46.37 13.30 -39.54
CA LEU A 8 45.32 12.28 -39.45
C LEU A 8 45.86 10.97 -40.04
N ALA A 9 45.55 9.83 -39.42
CA ALA A 9 45.73 8.51 -40.03
C ALA A 9 44.46 7.67 -39.80
N THR A 10 43.73 7.44 -40.88
CA THR A 10 42.69 6.41 -41.05
C THR A 10 43.35 5.07 -41.38
N VAL A 11 42.93 3.99 -40.72
CA VAL A 11 43.13 2.61 -41.21
C VAL A 11 41.82 1.84 -41.07
N VAL A 12 41.35 1.33 -42.21
CA VAL A 12 40.27 0.35 -42.35
C VAL A 12 40.90 -1.05 -42.39
N ALA A 13 40.37 -2.00 -41.63
CA ALA A 13 40.58 -3.45 -41.82
C ALA A 13 39.43 -4.21 -41.10
N THR A 14 38.40 -4.63 -41.84
CA THR A 14 38.13 -6.00 -42.31
C THR A 14 37.92 -7.05 -41.20
N VAL A 15 36.68 -7.52 -41.14
CA VAL A 15 36.19 -8.67 -40.37
C VAL A 15 36.86 -9.96 -40.86
N SER A 16 37.42 -10.73 -39.94
CA SER A 16 37.71 -12.17 -40.13
C SER A 16 37.21 -12.92 -38.90
N THR A 17 36.32 -13.87 -39.16
CA THR A 17 35.78 -14.83 -38.20
C THR A 17 36.76 -15.99 -38.03
N GLU A 18 37.35 -16.15 -36.84
CA GLU A 18 37.92 -17.44 -36.44
C GLU A 18 37.57 -17.80 -35.00
N ARG A 19 37.12 -19.05 -34.87
CA ARG A 19 36.72 -19.75 -33.65
C ARG A 19 37.99 -20.33 -33.03
N LEU A 20 38.33 -19.93 -31.80
CA LEU A 20 39.41 -20.55 -31.02
C LEU A 20 38.86 -21.08 -29.70
N MET A 21 38.92 -22.41 -29.58
CA MET A 21 38.67 -23.20 -28.37
C MET A 21 39.85 -22.99 -27.39
N ILE A 22 39.57 -22.63 -26.13
CA ILE A 22 40.56 -22.75 -25.05
C ILE A 22 39.90 -23.42 -23.82
N ASN A 23 40.37 -24.65 -23.60
CA ASN A 23 40.55 -25.45 -22.39
C ASN A 23 40.01 -24.94 -21.03
N GLU A 24 39.22 -25.81 -20.38
CA GLU A 24 38.98 -25.81 -18.93
C GLU A 24 40.21 -26.32 -18.16
N SER A 25 40.64 -25.58 -17.14
CA SER A 25 41.13 -26.18 -15.89
C SER A 25 41.05 -25.17 -14.73
N THR A 26 40.02 -25.35 -13.92
CA THR A 26 39.95 -25.16 -12.44
C THR A 26 40.30 -23.82 -11.81
N LEU A 27 39.27 -23.14 -11.27
CA LEU A 27 39.18 -22.75 -9.86
C LEU A 27 37.70 -22.49 -9.54
N ALA A 28 37.07 -23.44 -8.85
CA ALA A 28 35.69 -23.32 -8.41
C ALA A 28 35.59 -22.31 -7.26
N ALA A 29 34.90 -21.20 -7.49
CA ALA A 29 34.38 -20.32 -6.45
C ALA A 29 32.85 -20.38 -6.51
N HIS A 30 32.22 -20.90 -5.46
CA HIS A 30 30.78 -20.92 -5.31
C HIS A 30 30.23 -19.50 -5.09
N GLY A 31 29.15 -19.14 -5.80
CA GLY A 31 28.30 -17.99 -5.44
C GLY A 31 28.07 -16.91 -6.48
N LEU A 32 28.15 -17.18 -7.79
CA LEU A 32 27.63 -16.30 -8.83
C LEU A 32 26.82 -17.10 -9.85
N GLU A 33 25.52 -16.86 -9.91
CA GLU A 33 24.74 -17.09 -11.13
C GLU A 33 24.30 -15.75 -11.70
N LEU A 34 24.73 -15.50 -12.94
CA LEU A 34 24.26 -14.44 -13.81
C LEU A 34 22.85 -14.77 -14.31
N MET A 35 21.94 -13.80 -14.28
CA MET A 35 20.81 -13.75 -15.20
C MET A 35 20.87 -12.41 -15.93
N SER A 36 21.35 -12.48 -17.16
CA SER A 36 21.29 -11.41 -18.16
C SER A 36 20.21 -11.80 -19.17
N THR A 37 19.30 -10.88 -19.48
CA THR A 37 18.76 -10.71 -20.83
C THR A 37 18.71 -9.23 -21.16
N ASP A 38 19.56 -8.88 -22.12
CA ASP A 38 19.52 -7.76 -23.07
C ASP A 38 19.69 -6.31 -22.58
N GLY A 39 20.95 -5.85 -22.66
CA GLY A 39 21.27 -4.74 -23.56
C GLY A 39 20.87 -3.31 -23.15
N GLY A 40 21.12 -2.92 -21.90
CA GLY A 40 21.05 -1.53 -21.45
C GLY A 40 22.10 -1.25 -20.36
N PRO A 41 22.51 0.01 -20.12
CA PRO A 41 23.53 0.31 -19.12
C PRO A 41 23.02 -0.13 -17.75
N THR A 42 23.82 -0.98 -17.09
CA THR A 42 23.60 -1.48 -15.74
C THR A 42 23.38 -0.31 -14.77
N HIS A 43 22.16 -0.13 -14.28
CA HIS A 43 21.87 0.85 -13.25
C HIS A 43 22.37 0.29 -11.91
N PHE A 44 23.34 0.98 -11.31
CA PHE A 44 23.90 0.64 -10.01
C PHE A 44 22.94 1.10 -8.92
N THR A 45 22.21 0.17 -8.31
CA THR A 45 21.72 0.40 -6.96
C THR A 45 22.95 0.42 -6.05
N ILE A 46 23.20 1.51 -5.33
CA ILE A 46 24.14 1.48 -4.21
C ILE A 46 23.53 0.57 -3.15
N VAL A 47 23.89 -0.71 -3.21
CA VAL A 47 23.75 -1.63 -2.09
C VAL A 47 24.81 -1.20 -1.09
N GLU A 48 24.44 -0.39 -0.10
CA GLU A 48 25.28 -0.25 1.10
C GLU A 48 25.40 -1.63 1.74
N THR A 49 26.51 -2.30 1.44
CA THR A 49 26.90 -3.57 2.04
C THR A 49 27.38 -3.25 3.45
N VAL A 50 26.47 -3.23 4.43
CA VAL A 50 26.90 -3.14 5.84
C VAL A 50 27.44 -4.50 6.26
N SER A 51 28.77 -4.60 6.20
CA SER A 51 29.58 -5.66 6.77
C SER A 51 29.15 -6.01 8.21
N ARG A 52 28.87 -7.29 8.44
CA ARG A 52 28.69 -7.88 9.77
C ARG A 52 30.02 -7.85 10.52
N THR A 53 30.22 -6.87 11.40
CA THR A 53 31.17 -7.01 12.50
C THR A 53 30.42 -7.51 13.74
N ARG A 54 30.78 -8.73 14.17
CA ARG A 54 30.38 -9.30 15.46
C ARG A 54 31.05 -8.48 16.56
N GLY A 55 30.25 -7.73 17.33
CA GLY A 55 30.69 -7.04 18.54
C GLY A 55 29.62 -7.16 19.61
N SER A 56 29.77 -8.16 20.47
CA SER A 56 28.99 -8.33 21.71
C SER A 56 29.27 -7.14 22.65
N SER A 57 28.26 -6.36 22.99
CA SER A 57 28.22 -5.66 24.28
C SER A 57 26.77 -5.45 24.73
N HIS A 58 26.50 -5.96 25.92
CA HIS A 58 25.26 -5.80 26.68
C HIS A 58 25.02 -4.32 26.99
N PHE A 59 23.86 -3.79 26.60
CA PHE A 59 23.23 -2.66 27.29
C PHE A 59 21.73 -2.96 27.45
N HIS A 60 21.33 -3.18 28.71
CA HIS A 60 19.94 -3.28 29.14
C HIS A 60 19.36 -1.87 29.21
N GLY A 61 18.39 -1.57 28.35
CA GLY A 61 17.66 -0.30 28.32
C GLY A 61 16.24 -0.51 27.81
N ILE A 62 15.27 -0.33 28.71
CA ILE A 62 13.84 -0.52 28.52
C ILE A 62 13.32 0.43 27.42
N GLY A 63 12.68 -0.12 26.39
CA GLY A 63 11.96 0.67 25.39
C GLY A 63 11.60 -0.10 24.12
N GLN A 64 10.61 -1.00 24.16
CA GLN A 64 10.07 -1.62 22.94
C GLN A 64 9.47 -0.56 22.00
N ARG A 65 10.19 -0.17 20.94
CA ARG A 65 9.73 0.73 19.85
C ARG A 65 9.40 -0.08 18.59
N PHE A 66 8.14 -0.42 18.33
CA PHE A 66 7.80 -1.31 17.20
C PHE A 66 6.38 -1.11 16.62
N LYS A 67 6.06 0.04 16.01
CA LYS A 67 4.78 0.28 15.27
C LYS A 67 4.89 1.46 14.28
N ARG A 68 5.79 1.41 13.31
CA ARG A 68 6.15 2.60 12.53
C ARG A 68 6.39 2.24 11.06
N GLU A 69 5.95 3.11 10.14
CA GLU A 69 5.91 2.82 8.69
C GLU A 69 6.34 3.99 7.78
N VAL A 70 6.34 5.23 8.29
CA VAL A 70 6.79 6.42 7.55
C VAL A 70 8.16 6.87 8.04
N ILE A 71 9.04 7.29 7.13
CA ILE A 71 10.36 7.83 7.46
C ILE A 71 10.24 9.03 8.41
N ALA A 72 11.16 9.13 9.39
CA ALA A 72 11.18 10.22 10.35
C ALA A 72 12.28 11.24 10.01
N GLY A 73 11.93 12.51 10.00
CA GLY A 73 12.89 13.61 9.99
C GLY A 73 12.40 14.76 9.10
N PRO A 74 12.45 16.02 9.58
CA PRO A 74 11.97 17.16 8.81
C PRO A 74 12.62 17.31 7.42
N ILE A 75 13.85 16.81 7.26
CA ILE A 75 14.56 16.84 5.97
C ILE A 75 13.92 15.95 4.90
N TYR A 76 13.23 14.87 5.33
CA TYR A 76 12.54 13.92 4.46
C TYR A 76 11.07 14.28 4.24
N GLU A 77 10.58 15.31 4.92
CA GLU A 77 9.22 15.82 4.76
C GLU A 77 9.22 16.92 3.68
N TRP A 78 8.16 16.96 2.87
CA TRP A 78 7.93 18.09 1.98
C TRP A 78 7.65 19.36 2.80
N ASN A 79 8.37 20.44 2.47
CA ASN A 79 8.32 21.70 3.23
C ASN A 79 7.00 22.49 3.06
N SER A 80 6.11 22.04 2.19
CA SER A 80 4.84 22.66 1.86
C SER A 80 3.78 21.58 1.64
N PHE A 81 2.53 21.90 1.94
CA PHE A 81 1.39 21.07 1.56
C PHE A 81 1.11 21.14 0.05
N GLU A 82 1.59 22.18 -0.63
CA GLU A 82 1.62 22.22 -2.10
C GLU A 82 2.91 21.57 -2.60
N ILE A 83 2.81 20.35 -3.11
CA ILE A 83 3.93 19.56 -3.64
C ILE A 83 4.01 19.79 -5.15
N PRO A 84 5.10 20.40 -5.67
CA PRO A 84 5.27 20.56 -7.10
C PRO A 84 5.54 19.21 -7.77
N TYR A 85 4.92 18.99 -8.93
CA TYR A 85 5.21 17.82 -9.77
C TYR A 85 5.44 18.18 -11.24
N GLN A 86 6.06 17.26 -11.97
CA GLN A 86 6.29 17.33 -13.40
C GLN A 86 5.96 15.98 -14.05
N ILE A 87 5.54 15.99 -15.31
CA ILE A 87 5.33 14.77 -16.11
C ILE A 87 6.24 14.83 -17.34
N TRP A 88 7.07 13.81 -17.50
CA TRP A 88 8.05 13.71 -18.57
C TRP A 88 7.74 12.48 -19.44
N GLY A 89 7.39 12.73 -20.70
CA GLY A 89 6.94 11.71 -21.63
C GLY A 89 5.46 11.34 -21.48
N GLY A 90 5.06 10.32 -22.23
CA GLY A 90 3.69 9.81 -22.26
C GLY A 90 2.69 10.66 -23.05
N ASP A 91 1.62 10.01 -23.47
CA ASP A 91 0.50 10.63 -24.15
C ASP A 91 -0.48 11.28 -23.15
N TYR A 92 -1.59 11.81 -23.67
CA TYR A 92 -2.65 12.38 -22.84
C TYR A 92 -3.22 11.38 -21.82
N ASN A 93 -3.28 10.08 -22.17
CA ASN A 93 -3.80 9.06 -21.28
C ASN A 93 -2.87 8.84 -20.08
N PHE A 94 -1.56 8.75 -20.34
CA PHE A 94 -0.54 8.67 -19.28
C PHE A 94 -0.58 9.88 -18.36
N GLN A 95 -0.63 11.10 -18.91
CA GLN A 95 -0.71 12.31 -18.08
C GLN A 95 -1.96 12.32 -17.19
N ASN A 96 -3.09 11.86 -17.72
CA ASN A 96 -4.31 11.73 -16.93
C ASN A 96 -4.24 10.62 -15.89
N LEU A 97 -3.55 9.51 -16.18
CA LEU A 97 -3.29 8.46 -15.21
C LEU A 97 -2.52 9.04 -14.01
N ILE A 98 -1.44 9.80 -14.25
CA ILE A 98 -0.68 10.46 -13.19
C ILE A 98 -1.61 11.36 -12.35
N ARG A 99 -2.39 12.20 -13.02
CA ARG A 99 -3.33 13.13 -12.35
C ARG A 99 -4.40 12.42 -11.52
N ARG A 100 -4.89 11.25 -11.94
CA ARG A 100 -5.83 10.46 -11.14
C ARG A 100 -5.15 9.80 -9.94
N GLY A 101 -3.95 9.26 -10.11
CA GLY A 101 -3.21 8.64 -9.01
C GLY A 101 -2.85 9.64 -7.90
N ILE A 102 -2.35 10.82 -8.24
CA ILE A 102 -2.09 11.88 -7.23
C ILE A 102 -3.38 12.40 -6.58
N ARG A 103 -4.50 12.42 -7.33
CA ARG A 103 -5.81 12.83 -6.80
C ARG A 103 -6.28 11.94 -5.65
N MET A 104 -5.91 10.66 -5.61
CA MET A 104 -6.22 9.78 -4.48
C MET A 104 -5.70 10.35 -3.14
N TRP A 105 -4.51 10.99 -3.16
CA TRP A 105 -3.96 11.70 -2.00
C TRP A 105 -4.65 13.03 -1.75
N GLU A 106 -4.97 13.80 -2.79
CA GLU A 106 -5.66 15.10 -2.65
C GLU A 106 -7.07 14.97 -2.07
N GLU A 107 -7.82 13.93 -2.47
CA GLU A 107 -9.16 13.64 -1.95
C GLU A 107 -9.14 13.20 -0.48
N SER A 108 -7.99 12.72 -0.02
CA SER A 108 -7.82 12.13 1.30
C SER A 108 -7.06 12.98 2.30
N THR A 109 -6.39 14.02 1.81
CA THR A 109 -5.46 14.83 2.60
C THR A 109 -5.51 16.31 2.24
N CYS A 110 -4.87 17.16 3.04
CA CYS A 110 -4.68 18.57 2.68
C CYS A 110 -3.63 18.79 1.58
N LEU A 111 -2.89 17.76 1.17
CA LEU A 111 -1.84 17.91 0.17
C LEU A 111 -2.44 18.30 -1.18
N ARG A 112 -1.72 19.14 -1.93
CA ARG A 112 -2.09 19.57 -3.28
C ARG A 112 -0.90 19.40 -4.20
N PHE A 113 -1.09 18.68 -5.29
CA PHE A 113 -0.05 18.44 -6.26
C PHE A 113 -0.20 19.46 -7.38
N ARG A 114 0.82 20.29 -7.57
CA ARG A 114 0.80 21.39 -8.55
C ARG A 114 1.80 21.14 -9.67
N GLU A 115 1.30 21.05 -10.90
CA GLU A 115 2.17 20.90 -12.06
C GLU A 115 3.05 22.15 -12.19
N ASN A 116 4.37 21.99 -12.09
CA ASN A 116 5.30 23.11 -12.13
C ASN A 116 6.63 22.70 -12.79
N MET A 117 6.74 22.99 -14.09
CA MET A 117 7.93 22.72 -14.91
C MET A 117 9.16 23.55 -14.52
N GLN A 118 9.00 24.61 -13.71
CA GLN A 118 10.09 25.48 -13.28
C GLN A 118 10.62 25.13 -11.88
N SER A 119 9.89 24.30 -11.11
CA SER A 119 10.33 23.90 -9.78
C SER A 119 11.62 23.09 -9.89
N ARG A 120 12.61 23.43 -9.07
CA ARG A 120 13.88 22.70 -8.97
C ARG A 120 13.85 21.59 -7.94
N ASP A 121 12.83 21.56 -7.10
CA ASP A 121 12.59 20.56 -6.06
C ASP A 121 11.17 20.05 -6.25
N ALA A 122 11.01 18.87 -6.86
CA ALA A 122 9.71 18.38 -7.33
C ALA A 122 9.73 16.88 -7.56
N ILE A 123 8.55 16.26 -7.46
CA ILE A 123 8.33 14.90 -7.96
C ILE A 123 8.27 14.95 -9.49
N ARG A 124 9.02 14.09 -10.16
CA ARG A 124 9.01 13.99 -11.62
C ARG A 124 8.56 12.59 -12.04
N TYR A 125 7.36 12.49 -12.60
CA TYR A 125 6.84 11.26 -13.14
C TYR A 125 7.40 11.04 -14.54
N VAL A 126 8.10 9.92 -14.75
CA VAL A 126 8.76 9.58 -16.01
C VAL A 126 8.14 8.29 -16.56
N LEU A 127 7.66 8.34 -17.81
CA LEU A 127 7.23 7.12 -18.51
C LEU A 127 8.45 6.36 -19.03
N GLU A 128 8.56 5.10 -18.65
CA GLU A 128 9.54 4.17 -19.23
C GLU A 128 8.83 2.94 -19.84
N LYS A 129 9.52 2.25 -20.75
CA LYS A 129 9.01 1.00 -21.33
C LYS A 129 9.37 -0.16 -20.40
N GLY A 130 8.39 -0.98 -20.06
CA GLY A 130 8.58 -2.19 -19.25
C GLY A 130 7.59 -2.30 -18.10
N ASP A 131 7.85 -3.22 -17.19
CA ASP A 131 7.00 -3.62 -16.05
C ASP A 131 7.44 -3.01 -14.71
N SER A 132 8.49 -2.20 -14.72
CA SER A 132 9.08 -1.64 -13.50
C SER A 132 8.46 -0.28 -13.17
N CYS A 133 7.88 -0.18 -11.99
CA CYS A 133 7.41 1.06 -11.38
C CYS A 133 8.12 1.21 -10.02
N PHE A 134 8.81 2.33 -9.80
CA PHE A 134 9.55 2.57 -8.57
C PHE A 134 9.93 4.05 -8.39
N THR A 135 10.32 4.39 -7.16
CA THR A 135 11.13 5.57 -6.86
C THR A 135 12.34 5.16 -6.00
N GLU A 136 13.49 5.78 -6.24
CA GLU A 136 14.71 5.47 -5.49
C GLU A 136 14.68 5.98 -4.05
N TYR A 137 13.87 7.00 -3.76
CA TYR A 137 13.91 7.73 -2.50
C TYR A 137 12.61 7.60 -1.71
N ILE A 138 12.74 7.40 -0.40
CA ILE A 138 11.63 7.45 0.54
C ILE A 138 11.60 8.82 1.22
N GLY A 139 10.45 9.51 1.09
CA GLY A 139 10.29 10.90 1.47
C GLY A 139 10.88 11.86 0.44
N ARG A 140 10.95 13.13 0.80
CA ARG A 140 11.57 14.18 -0.01
C ARG A 140 13.09 13.99 -0.05
N ASN A 141 13.63 13.79 -1.24
CA ASN A 141 15.08 13.76 -1.49
C ASN A 141 15.70 15.17 -1.62
N GLY A 142 14.90 16.14 -2.08
CA GLY A 142 15.41 17.41 -2.57
C GLY A 142 15.82 17.32 -4.05
N GLY A 143 15.57 18.38 -4.81
CA GLY A 143 15.85 18.35 -6.25
C GLY A 143 14.73 17.68 -7.05
N HIS A 144 15.01 17.28 -8.28
CA HIS A 144 14.09 16.39 -9.01
C HIS A 144 14.19 14.98 -8.46
N GLN A 145 13.06 14.46 -7.96
CA GLN A 145 12.93 13.08 -7.51
C GLN A 145 12.08 12.31 -8.50
N ASP A 146 12.71 11.34 -9.17
CA ASP A 146 12.06 10.58 -10.22
C ASP A 146 11.16 9.48 -9.63
N ILE A 147 9.96 9.39 -10.21
CA ILE A 147 9.06 8.26 -10.08
C ILE A 147 8.94 7.67 -11.48
N ILE A 148 9.52 6.47 -11.64
CA ILE A 148 9.45 5.72 -12.88
C ILE A 148 8.12 4.98 -12.92
N ILE A 149 7.36 5.18 -13.99
CA ILE A 149 6.13 4.44 -14.26
C ILE A 149 6.32 3.67 -15.57
N GLY A 150 6.54 2.36 -15.46
CA GLY A 150 6.65 1.46 -16.59
C GLY A 150 5.32 1.31 -17.33
N SER A 151 5.38 1.21 -18.66
CA SER A 151 4.21 1.07 -19.53
C SER A 151 3.30 -0.12 -19.22
N GLU A 152 3.82 -1.18 -18.59
CA GLU A 152 3.09 -2.41 -18.25
C GLU A 152 2.57 -2.42 -16.81
N CYS A 153 3.00 -1.47 -15.96
CA CYS A 153 2.53 -1.28 -14.59
C CYS A 153 1.80 0.07 -14.39
N ALA A 154 1.52 0.78 -15.49
CA ALA A 154 0.91 2.11 -15.50
C ALA A 154 -0.58 2.06 -15.08
N GLU A 155 -0.81 1.94 -13.78
CA GLU A 155 -2.12 1.91 -13.16
C GLU A 155 -2.29 3.04 -12.12
N GLU A 156 -3.54 3.45 -11.88
CA GLU A 156 -3.85 4.61 -11.03
C GLU A 156 -3.35 4.43 -9.60
N TYR A 157 -3.57 3.23 -9.04
CA TYR A 157 -3.12 2.90 -7.69
C TYR A 157 -1.59 2.78 -7.59
N VAL A 158 -0.90 2.41 -8.67
CA VAL A 158 0.57 2.33 -8.70
C VAL A 158 1.16 3.72 -8.62
N VAL A 159 0.63 4.68 -9.38
CA VAL A 159 1.02 6.09 -9.23
C VAL A 159 0.81 6.56 -7.79
N ALA A 160 -0.33 6.23 -7.17
CA ALA A 160 -0.59 6.60 -5.79
C ALA A 160 0.38 5.91 -4.80
N HIS A 161 0.74 4.65 -5.03
CA HIS A 161 1.70 3.88 -4.26
C HIS A 161 3.10 4.52 -4.31
N GLU A 162 3.62 4.76 -5.51
CA GLU A 162 4.94 5.41 -5.68
C GLU A 162 4.95 6.83 -5.13
N THR A 163 3.84 7.56 -5.26
CA THR A 163 3.69 8.87 -4.62
C THR A 163 3.73 8.72 -3.09
N GLY A 164 3.16 7.65 -2.54
CA GLY A 164 3.27 7.30 -1.11
C GLY A 164 4.71 7.15 -0.65
N HIS A 165 5.58 6.51 -1.45
CA HIS A 165 7.02 6.46 -1.17
C HIS A 165 7.64 7.85 -1.12
N ALA A 166 7.36 8.71 -2.10
CA ALA A 166 7.84 10.10 -2.10
C ALA A 166 7.28 10.95 -0.93
N LEU A 167 6.13 10.59 -0.37
CA LEU A 167 5.58 11.20 0.85
C LEU A 167 6.21 10.68 2.14
N GLY A 168 6.92 9.54 2.07
CA GLY A 168 7.71 8.98 3.17
C GLY A 168 7.34 7.55 3.58
N PHE A 169 6.40 6.89 2.92
CA PHE A 169 6.03 5.52 3.28
C PHE A 169 7.11 4.51 2.89
N TRP A 170 7.43 3.62 3.83
CA TRP A 170 8.00 2.33 3.51
C TRP A 170 6.88 1.33 3.20
N HIS A 171 7.22 0.21 2.57
CA HIS A 171 6.25 -0.87 2.42
C HIS A 171 5.82 -1.42 3.78
N THR A 172 4.53 -1.70 3.93
CA THR A 172 3.96 -2.22 5.20
C THR A 172 4.63 -3.52 5.63
N HIS A 173 4.97 -4.39 4.67
CA HIS A 173 5.63 -5.65 4.94
C HIS A 173 7.09 -5.48 5.44
N GLN A 174 7.68 -4.28 5.39
CA GLN A 174 9.03 -4.02 5.88
C GLN A 174 9.05 -3.52 7.33
N ARG A 175 7.87 -3.25 7.90
CA ARG A 175 7.73 -2.77 9.28
C ARG A 175 8.51 -3.62 10.29
N PRO A 176 9.10 -3.01 11.33
CA PRO A 176 9.83 -3.75 12.37
C PRO A 176 8.99 -4.78 13.14
N ASP A 177 7.67 -4.58 13.23
CA ASP A 177 6.72 -5.47 13.91
C ASP A 177 6.06 -6.51 12.99
N ARG A 178 6.42 -6.56 11.70
CA ARG A 178 5.78 -7.42 10.69
C ARG A 178 5.71 -8.90 11.08
N GLU A 179 6.71 -9.42 11.81
CA GLU A 179 6.79 -10.83 12.18
C GLU A 179 5.67 -11.25 13.14
N LYS A 180 4.89 -10.29 13.68
CA LYS A 180 3.65 -10.55 14.42
C LYS A 180 2.46 -10.82 13.51
N PHE A 181 2.49 -10.37 12.26
CA PHE A 181 1.36 -10.30 11.33
C PHE A 181 1.57 -11.18 10.09
N ILE A 182 2.79 -11.23 9.56
CA ILE A 182 3.13 -12.00 8.35
C ILE A 182 4.31 -12.95 8.59
N ARG A 183 4.44 -13.93 7.70
CA ARG A 183 5.67 -14.65 7.41
C ARG A 183 6.10 -14.25 6.00
N SER A 184 7.33 -13.77 5.84
CA SER A 184 7.82 -13.29 4.54
C SER A 184 9.12 -13.96 4.18
N MET A 185 9.25 -14.35 2.91
CA MET A 185 10.51 -14.79 2.29
C MET A 185 11.30 -13.60 1.72
N LEU A 186 10.68 -12.43 1.60
CA LEU A 186 11.32 -11.23 1.10
C LEU A 186 12.22 -10.61 2.17
N GLN A 187 13.38 -10.12 1.74
CA GLN A 187 14.26 -9.38 2.62
C GLN A 187 13.57 -8.08 3.04
N ALA A 188 13.69 -7.76 4.32
CA ALA A 188 13.36 -6.43 4.80
C ALA A 188 14.64 -5.70 5.15
N PHE A 189 14.78 -4.52 4.56
CA PHE A 189 15.82 -3.60 4.94
C PHE A 189 15.52 -3.06 6.34
N GLY A 190 16.54 -2.97 7.18
CA GLY A 190 16.37 -2.53 8.56
C GLY A 190 15.95 -1.06 8.60
N ILE A 191 14.65 -0.78 8.70
CA ILE A 191 14.14 0.59 8.79
C ILE A 191 14.49 1.16 10.18
N ARG A 192 15.46 2.08 10.24
CA ARG A 192 15.92 2.67 11.53
C ARG A 192 15.28 4.02 11.83
N GLN A 193 14.92 4.79 10.80
CA GLN A 193 14.41 6.15 10.91
C GLN A 193 12.90 6.19 10.70
N VAL A 194 12.13 5.74 11.69
CA VAL A 194 10.67 5.62 11.53
C VAL A 194 9.92 6.54 12.47
N SER A 195 8.86 7.16 11.97
CA SER A 195 8.04 8.18 12.64
C SER A 195 7.53 7.70 14.01
N PRO A 196 7.48 8.54 15.05
CA PRO A 196 6.97 8.12 16.36
C PRO A 196 5.47 7.78 16.35
N ARG A 197 4.75 8.14 15.28
CA ARG A 197 3.30 7.94 15.13
C ARG A 197 2.99 6.45 15.05
N ARG A 198 2.14 5.98 15.96
CA ARG A 198 1.81 4.56 16.13
C ARG A 198 0.54 4.23 15.37
N ILE A 199 0.68 3.61 14.20
CA ILE A 199 -0.45 2.99 13.50
C ILE A 199 -0.43 1.47 13.67
N PRO A 200 -1.61 0.83 13.78
CA PRO A 200 -1.70 -0.62 13.76
C PRO A 200 -1.23 -1.15 12.39
N TYR A 201 -0.94 -2.45 12.31
CA TYR A 201 -0.55 -3.09 11.05
C TYR A 201 -1.82 -3.32 10.23
N ASP A 202 -1.93 -2.66 9.07
CA ASP A 202 -3.07 -2.79 8.18
C ASP A 202 -2.70 -3.65 6.96
N TYR A 203 -3.29 -4.85 6.86
CA TYR A 203 -3.09 -5.71 5.69
C TYR A 203 -3.64 -5.08 4.41
N GLY A 204 -4.62 -4.16 4.53
CA GLY A 204 -5.20 -3.45 3.41
C GLY A 204 -4.59 -2.07 3.18
N SER A 205 -3.38 -1.79 3.67
CA SER A 205 -2.66 -0.57 3.28
C SER A 205 -2.35 -0.60 1.78
N LEU A 206 -2.44 0.56 1.13
CA LEU A 206 -1.97 0.78 -0.24
C LEU A 206 -0.48 0.45 -0.37
N MET A 207 0.28 0.57 0.73
CA MET A 207 1.73 0.32 0.79
C MET A 207 2.07 -1.16 1.08
N HIS A 208 1.07 -2.04 1.16
CA HIS A 208 1.29 -3.47 1.42
C HIS A 208 1.31 -4.28 0.13
N TYR A 209 2.43 -4.98 -0.13
CA TYR A 209 2.53 -5.95 -1.22
C TYR A 209 1.47 -7.05 -1.19
N HIS A 210 1.04 -7.50 -2.36
CA HIS A 210 0.26 -8.73 -2.47
C HIS A 210 1.06 -9.98 -2.12
N ALA A 211 0.36 -11.08 -1.85
CA ALA A 211 0.94 -12.32 -1.33
C ALA A 211 1.99 -13.01 -2.23
N VAL A 212 2.01 -12.72 -3.52
CA VAL A 212 2.93 -13.32 -4.53
C VAL A 212 3.95 -12.31 -5.09
N ALA A 213 4.18 -11.21 -4.37
CA ALA A 213 5.13 -10.18 -4.81
C ALA A 213 6.53 -10.77 -5.00
N HIS A 214 7.12 -10.57 -6.18
CA HIS A 214 8.43 -11.11 -6.57
C HIS A 214 8.51 -12.65 -6.53
N ALA A 215 7.39 -13.36 -6.65
CA ALA A 215 7.40 -14.80 -6.81
C ALA A 215 7.93 -15.18 -8.21
N VAL A 216 8.84 -16.15 -8.28
CA VAL A 216 9.32 -16.71 -9.56
C VAL A 216 8.21 -17.45 -10.29
N LYS A 217 7.32 -18.10 -9.53
CA LYS A 217 6.11 -18.75 -10.04
C LYS A 217 4.90 -18.08 -9.41
N VAL A 218 3.89 -17.79 -10.21
CA VAL A 218 2.63 -17.18 -9.77
C VAL A 218 1.86 -17.98 -8.70
N THR A 219 2.24 -19.25 -8.51
CA THR A 219 1.68 -20.15 -7.48
C THR A 219 2.32 -20.00 -6.11
N ASP A 220 3.47 -19.32 -6.01
CA ASP A 220 4.30 -19.34 -4.81
C ASP A 220 4.04 -18.09 -3.97
N PHE A 221 3.56 -18.28 -2.74
CA PHE A 221 3.40 -17.18 -1.80
C PHE A 221 4.75 -16.75 -1.23
N THR A 222 5.15 -15.51 -1.47
CA THR A 222 6.34 -14.89 -0.87
C THR A 222 6.02 -14.22 0.46
N ILE A 223 4.78 -13.74 0.63
CA ILE A 223 4.26 -13.15 1.87
C ILE A 223 2.98 -13.87 2.27
N VAL A 224 2.95 -14.45 3.47
CA VAL A 224 1.80 -15.16 4.01
C VAL A 224 1.33 -14.48 5.31
N PRO A 225 0.08 -14.00 5.39
CA PRO A 225 -0.44 -13.47 6.64
C PRO A 225 -0.64 -14.60 7.66
N LYS A 226 -0.37 -14.33 8.93
CA LYS A 226 -0.64 -15.30 10.01
C LYS A 226 -2.13 -15.58 10.15
N GLU A 227 -2.96 -14.59 9.89
CA GLU A 227 -4.40 -14.77 9.72
C GLU A 227 -4.73 -14.97 8.24
N LEU A 228 -4.78 -16.23 7.79
CA LEU A 228 -4.89 -16.59 6.36
C LEU A 228 -6.08 -15.93 5.62
N LYS A 229 -7.14 -15.56 6.34
CA LYS A 229 -8.28 -14.82 5.77
C LYS A 229 -7.89 -13.48 5.13
N TYR A 230 -6.75 -12.90 5.52
CA TYR A 230 -6.25 -11.64 4.97
C TYR A 230 -5.41 -11.79 3.69
N VAL A 231 -5.19 -13.01 3.19
CA VAL A 231 -4.31 -13.26 2.02
C VAL A 231 -4.68 -12.43 0.80
N THR A 232 -5.98 -12.28 0.54
CA THR A 232 -6.53 -11.51 -0.59
C THR A 232 -6.85 -10.06 -0.24
N THR A 233 -6.62 -9.65 1.02
CA THR A 233 -6.75 -8.25 1.44
C THR A 233 -5.49 -7.46 1.09
N MET A 234 -4.33 -8.11 1.13
CA MET A 234 -3.03 -7.53 0.80
C MET A 234 -2.91 -7.21 -0.69
N GLY A 235 -2.19 -6.13 -1.02
CA GLY A 235 -2.03 -5.63 -2.39
C GLY A 235 -3.26 -4.88 -2.91
N THR A 236 -3.95 -4.14 -2.04
CA THR A 236 -5.13 -3.38 -2.45
C THR A 236 -4.76 -2.20 -3.34
N GLU A 237 -5.66 -1.89 -4.27
CA GLU A 237 -5.59 -0.72 -5.15
C GLU A 237 -6.28 0.52 -4.54
N LYS A 238 -6.83 0.40 -3.33
CA LYS A 238 -7.56 1.48 -2.64
C LYS A 238 -6.71 2.09 -1.54
N MET A 239 -6.78 3.40 -1.40
CA MET A 239 -6.17 4.11 -0.27
C MET A 239 -6.84 3.70 1.05
N ALA A 240 -6.06 3.18 1.99
CA ALA A 240 -6.60 2.84 3.31
C ALA A 240 -6.84 4.10 4.14
N PHE A 241 -7.81 4.02 5.05
CA PHE A 241 -8.10 5.10 6.00
C PHE A 241 -6.86 5.49 6.82
N LEU A 242 -6.08 4.49 7.24
CA LEU A 242 -4.88 4.71 8.04
C LEU A 242 -3.71 5.30 7.24
N ASP A 243 -3.59 5.00 5.95
CA ASP A 243 -2.57 5.61 5.09
C ASP A 243 -2.80 7.12 5.01
N ALA A 244 -4.03 7.53 4.66
CA ALA A 244 -4.42 8.93 4.64
C ALA A 244 -4.26 9.60 6.01
N LYS A 245 -4.64 8.91 7.09
CA LYS A 245 -4.52 9.44 8.45
C LYS A 245 -3.08 9.78 8.81
N VAL A 246 -2.13 8.91 8.49
CA VAL A 246 -0.71 9.17 8.81
C VAL A 246 -0.20 10.41 8.09
N ILE A 247 -0.51 10.55 6.81
CA ILE A 247 -0.13 11.73 6.02
C ILE A 247 -0.79 12.99 6.57
N ASN A 248 -2.08 12.93 6.93
CA ASN A 248 -2.77 14.06 7.53
C ASN A 248 -2.18 14.47 8.87
N ASP A 249 -1.82 13.50 9.71
CA ASP A 249 -1.21 13.83 10.99
C ASP A 249 0.17 14.51 10.78
N ILE A 250 0.91 14.15 9.71
CA ILE A 250 2.24 14.72 9.35
C ILE A 250 2.12 16.10 8.71
N TYR A 251 1.42 16.19 7.57
CA TYR A 251 1.40 17.37 6.71
C TYR A 251 0.23 18.31 6.98
N CYS A 252 -0.82 17.83 7.65
CA CYS A 252 -2.06 18.57 7.89
C CYS A 252 -2.39 18.82 9.37
N PRO A 253 -1.43 18.89 10.32
CA PRO A 253 -1.76 19.00 11.75
C PRO A 253 -2.56 20.26 12.06
N ASN A 254 -2.42 21.28 11.21
CA ASN A 254 -3.02 22.58 11.39
C ASN A 254 -4.15 22.91 10.40
N ALA A 255 -4.53 21.97 9.53
CA ALA A 255 -5.49 22.24 8.44
C ALA A 255 -6.86 22.74 8.95
N CYS A 256 -7.25 22.32 10.15
CA CYS A 256 -8.52 22.72 10.78
C CYS A 256 -8.34 23.60 12.04
N LEU A 257 -7.19 24.25 12.22
CA LEU A 257 -7.03 25.21 13.32
C LEU A 257 -8.05 26.35 13.23
N GLY A 258 -8.59 26.76 14.38
CA GLY A 258 -9.55 27.86 14.48
C GLY A 258 -10.97 27.51 14.03
N ARG A 259 -11.24 26.27 13.62
CA ARG A 259 -12.58 25.75 13.36
C ARG A 259 -13.14 25.11 14.64
N ASN A 260 -14.47 24.96 14.70
CA ASN A 260 -15.13 24.25 15.80
C ASN A 260 -14.50 22.86 16.00
N ASN A 261 -14.28 22.48 17.25
CA ASN A 261 -13.69 21.19 17.60
C ASN A 261 -14.72 20.07 17.34
N LEU A 262 -14.69 19.50 16.14
CA LEU A 262 -15.53 18.35 15.78
C LEU A 262 -15.12 17.14 16.62
N ASN A 263 -16.09 16.58 17.34
CA ASN A 263 -15.89 15.32 18.06
C ASN A 263 -16.13 14.14 17.12
N CYS A 264 -15.06 13.60 16.52
CA CYS A 264 -15.14 12.45 15.63
C CYS A 264 -14.99 11.14 16.42
N LEU A 265 -16.05 10.32 16.42
CA LEU A 265 -16.11 9.01 17.06
C LEU A 265 -15.54 7.93 16.14
N GLY A 266 -15.49 6.68 16.64
CA GLY A 266 -15.05 5.53 15.85
C GLY A 266 -13.58 5.59 15.38
N GLY A 267 -12.78 6.51 15.93
CA GLY A 267 -11.42 6.75 15.46
C GLY A 267 -11.32 7.61 14.19
N GLY A 268 -12.42 8.28 13.82
CA GLY A 268 -12.43 9.35 12.82
C GLY A 268 -11.64 10.59 13.25
N TYR A 269 -11.48 11.54 12.34
CA TYR A 269 -10.82 12.83 12.58
C TYR A 269 -11.41 13.93 11.69
N PRO A 270 -11.25 15.23 12.02
CA PRO A 270 -11.74 16.31 11.17
C PRO A 270 -11.19 16.20 9.75
N ASP A 271 -12.05 16.26 8.74
CA ASP A 271 -11.60 16.15 7.35
C ASP A 271 -10.77 17.38 6.96
N PRO A 272 -9.49 17.22 6.54
CA PRO A 272 -8.63 18.34 6.21
C PRO A 272 -9.08 19.14 4.98
N ASN A 273 -9.91 18.56 4.12
CA ASN A 273 -10.51 19.23 2.96
C ASN A 273 -11.83 19.91 3.32
N ASN A 274 -12.49 19.48 4.41
CA ASN A 274 -13.71 20.09 4.91
C ASN A 274 -13.82 19.95 6.43
N CYS A 275 -13.29 20.95 7.14
CA CYS A 275 -13.27 21.00 8.61
C CYS A 275 -14.64 21.11 9.30
N ALA A 276 -15.76 20.98 8.56
CA ALA A 276 -17.10 20.89 9.12
C ALA A 276 -17.64 19.45 9.16
N VAL A 277 -16.91 18.47 8.62
CA VAL A 277 -17.30 17.04 8.66
C VAL A 277 -16.16 16.19 9.18
N CYS A 278 -16.49 15.06 9.80
CA CYS A 278 -15.52 14.04 10.16
C CYS A 278 -15.21 13.13 8.96
N ARG A 279 -13.93 12.82 8.79
CA ARG A 279 -13.50 11.71 7.95
C ARG A 279 -13.60 10.41 8.76
N CYS A 280 -14.46 9.52 8.31
CA CYS A 280 -14.80 8.29 9.02
C CYS A 280 -14.07 7.08 8.45
N PRO A 281 -13.73 6.08 9.29
CA PRO A 281 -13.38 4.75 8.80
C PRO A 281 -14.47 4.18 7.90
N GLU A 282 -14.08 3.46 6.85
CA GLU A 282 -15.04 2.86 5.92
C GLU A 282 -16.06 1.97 6.65
N GLY A 283 -17.35 2.16 6.36
CA GLY A 283 -18.47 1.55 7.09
C GLY A 283 -19.12 2.45 8.14
N LEU A 284 -18.43 3.50 8.61
CA LEU A 284 -19.02 4.53 9.46
C LEU A 284 -19.28 5.82 8.69
N GLY A 285 -20.28 6.58 9.14
CA GLY A 285 -20.64 7.87 8.56
C GLY A 285 -21.41 8.75 9.55
N GLY A 286 -22.13 9.73 9.01
CA GLY A 286 -22.71 10.81 9.80
C GLY A 286 -21.71 11.92 10.11
N ALA A 287 -22.17 12.97 10.78
CA ALA A 287 -21.33 14.15 11.07
C ALA A 287 -20.15 13.83 11.99
N ASP A 288 -20.29 12.83 12.85
CA ASP A 288 -19.34 12.45 13.92
C ASP A 288 -18.86 11.00 13.82
N CYS A 289 -19.14 10.28 12.73
CA CYS A 289 -18.80 8.86 12.57
C CYS A 289 -19.49 7.89 13.55
N SER A 290 -20.62 8.28 14.17
CA SER A 290 -21.35 7.43 15.13
C SER A 290 -22.26 6.38 14.49
N ILE A 291 -22.71 6.63 13.26
CA ILE A 291 -23.71 5.81 12.58
C ILE A 291 -23.06 4.96 11.47
N LEU A 292 -23.76 3.90 11.08
CA LEU A 292 -23.45 3.17 9.87
C LEU A 292 -23.51 4.12 8.66
N ALA A 293 -22.49 4.09 7.81
CA ALA A 293 -22.47 4.93 6.62
C ALA A 293 -23.69 4.62 5.72
N PRO A 294 -24.42 5.65 5.24
CA PRO A 294 -25.61 5.45 4.45
C PRO A 294 -25.26 4.89 3.06
N THR A 295 -25.87 3.77 2.71
CA THR A 295 -25.79 3.13 1.39
C THR A 295 -27.19 2.79 0.87
N PRO A 296 -27.40 2.59 -0.44
CA PRO A 296 -28.73 2.28 -1.02
C PRO A 296 -29.40 1.01 -0.47
N CYS A 297 -28.62 0.15 0.18
CA CYS A 297 -28.98 -1.11 0.78
C CYS A 297 -28.09 -1.32 2.00
N GLY A 298 -28.48 -2.21 2.90
CA GLY A 298 -27.75 -2.38 4.15
C GLY A 298 -28.61 -2.05 5.36
N GLY A 299 -27.98 -2.02 6.53
CA GLY A 299 -28.62 -1.58 7.76
C GLY A 299 -28.07 -2.19 9.03
N GLU A 300 -28.67 -1.77 10.14
CA GLU A 300 -28.41 -2.29 11.48
C GLU A 300 -29.09 -3.64 11.65
N LEU A 301 -28.34 -4.63 12.12
CA LEU A 301 -28.81 -5.97 12.42
C LEU A 301 -28.42 -6.34 13.85
N HIS A 302 -29.31 -7.04 14.55
CA HIS A 302 -29.03 -7.58 15.88
C HIS A 302 -28.92 -9.10 15.81
N ALA A 303 -27.81 -9.64 16.31
CA ALA A 303 -27.61 -11.08 16.36
C ALA A 303 -28.26 -11.69 17.59
N THR A 304 -29.03 -12.76 17.37
CA THR A 304 -29.66 -13.61 18.39
C THR A 304 -28.81 -14.85 18.69
N ASP A 305 -29.21 -15.68 19.66
CA ASP A 305 -28.49 -16.93 19.96
C ASP A 305 -28.60 -18.00 18.86
N THR A 306 -29.53 -17.82 17.91
CA THR A 306 -29.72 -18.71 16.78
C THR A 306 -29.01 -18.18 15.54
N TRP A 307 -28.65 -19.09 14.63
CA TRP A 307 -28.01 -18.72 13.38
C TRP A 307 -28.96 -17.96 12.46
N GLN A 308 -28.60 -16.73 12.14
CA GLN A 308 -29.22 -15.89 11.12
C GLN A 308 -28.35 -15.88 9.86
N THR A 309 -28.97 -15.56 8.73
CA THR A 309 -28.28 -15.47 7.43
C THR A 309 -28.47 -14.09 6.83
N LEU A 310 -27.38 -13.49 6.40
CA LEU A 310 -27.33 -12.28 5.58
C LEU A 310 -26.86 -12.68 4.17
N SER A 311 -27.54 -12.18 3.14
CA SER A 311 -27.16 -12.40 1.75
C SER A 311 -27.07 -11.07 1.01
N SER A 312 -26.13 -10.98 0.07
CA SER A 312 -26.01 -9.81 -0.81
C SER A 312 -27.29 -9.58 -1.62
N PRO A 313 -27.72 -8.32 -1.84
CA PRO A 313 -28.75 -8.04 -2.81
C PRO A 313 -28.23 -8.30 -4.24
N PRO A 314 -29.14 -8.51 -5.22
CA PRO A 314 -28.76 -8.60 -6.61
C PRO A 314 -28.26 -7.23 -7.12
N GLY A 315 -27.32 -7.25 -8.07
CA GLY A 315 -26.85 -6.05 -8.76
C GLY A 315 -25.32 -5.91 -8.79
N LYS A 316 -24.82 -5.29 -9.86
CA LYS A 316 -23.39 -5.15 -10.13
C LYS A 316 -22.79 -3.82 -9.63
N GLY A 317 -23.62 -2.78 -9.48
CA GLY A 317 -23.21 -1.44 -9.04
C GLY A 317 -23.70 -1.08 -7.64
N VAL A 318 -24.11 -2.07 -6.85
CA VAL A 318 -24.80 -1.85 -5.57
C VAL A 318 -23.80 -2.04 -4.43
N VAL A 319 -23.44 -0.94 -3.77
CA VAL A 319 -22.62 -0.96 -2.54
C VAL A 319 -23.54 -0.98 -1.34
N CYS A 320 -23.30 -1.90 -0.40
CA CYS A 320 -24.13 -2.04 0.80
C CYS A 320 -23.29 -2.21 2.05
N TYR A 321 -23.65 -1.51 3.12
CA TYR A 321 -23.03 -1.65 4.44
C TYR A 321 -24.02 -2.19 5.47
N TRP A 322 -23.57 -3.17 6.26
CA TRP A 322 -24.32 -3.65 7.42
C TRP A 322 -23.48 -3.53 8.67
N ARG A 323 -24.13 -3.24 9.80
CA ARG A 323 -23.56 -3.35 11.13
C ARG A 323 -24.35 -4.41 11.89
N ILE A 324 -23.67 -5.48 12.31
CA ILE A 324 -24.26 -6.55 13.10
C ILE A 324 -23.80 -6.39 14.54
N SER A 325 -24.74 -6.17 15.46
CA SER A 325 -24.46 -5.85 16.85
C SER A 325 -25.04 -6.89 17.82
N VAL A 326 -24.36 -7.07 18.95
CA VAL A 326 -24.82 -7.84 20.12
C VAL A 326 -24.69 -6.99 21.39
N PRO A 327 -25.41 -7.33 22.48
CA PRO A 327 -25.24 -6.66 23.76
C PRO A 327 -23.78 -6.63 24.23
N GLU A 328 -23.42 -5.61 25.00
CA GLU A 328 -22.11 -5.55 25.64
C GLU A 328 -21.84 -6.81 26.47
N GLY A 329 -20.58 -7.22 26.52
CA GLY A 329 -20.18 -8.50 27.12
C GLY A 329 -20.43 -9.73 26.25
N SER A 330 -21.05 -9.59 25.07
CA SER A 330 -21.13 -10.67 24.06
C SER A 330 -20.21 -10.39 22.86
N ARG A 331 -20.07 -11.39 21.99
CA ARG A 331 -19.37 -11.30 20.69
C ARG A 331 -20.24 -11.84 19.56
N VAL A 332 -19.92 -11.45 18.32
CA VAL A 332 -20.56 -11.99 17.12
C VAL A 332 -19.74 -13.17 16.63
N ARG A 333 -20.35 -14.34 16.52
CA ARG A 333 -19.78 -15.49 15.82
C ARG A 333 -20.36 -15.53 14.41
N PHE A 334 -19.51 -15.60 13.40
CA PHE A 334 -19.93 -15.56 12.01
C PHE A 334 -19.13 -16.50 11.11
N ARG A 335 -19.72 -16.83 9.96
CA ARG A 335 -19.12 -17.66 8.92
C ARG A 335 -19.55 -17.20 7.54
N LEU A 336 -18.58 -16.89 6.68
CA LEU A 336 -18.83 -16.65 5.27
C LEU A 336 -19.15 -18.00 4.59
N SER A 337 -20.44 -18.22 4.31
CA SER A 337 -20.97 -19.49 3.82
C SER A 337 -20.83 -19.60 2.30
N ASP A 338 -21.12 -18.50 1.60
CA ASP A 338 -20.99 -18.40 0.14
C ASP A 338 -20.35 -17.07 -0.25
N GLY A 339 -19.64 -17.06 -1.36
CA GLY A 339 -18.87 -15.91 -1.82
C GLY A 339 -18.39 -16.17 -3.24
N GLU A 340 -19.02 -15.53 -4.21
CA GLU A 340 -18.68 -15.61 -5.63
C GLU A 340 -18.28 -14.21 -6.08
N PHE A 341 -16.98 -13.98 -6.21
CA PHE A 341 -16.42 -12.75 -6.75
C PHE A 341 -15.28 -13.11 -7.71
N PRO A 342 -14.91 -12.23 -8.64
CA PRO A 342 -13.69 -12.39 -9.41
C PRO A 342 -12.44 -12.43 -8.51
N CYS A 343 -11.57 -13.39 -8.77
CA CYS A 343 -10.33 -13.58 -8.03
C CYS A 343 -9.28 -12.54 -8.43
N SER A 344 -8.81 -11.73 -7.48
CA SER A 344 -7.58 -10.94 -7.63
C SER A 344 -6.93 -10.71 -6.27
N TYR A 345 -5.63 -10.43 -6.24
CA TYR A 345 -5.02 -9.86 -5.03
C TYR A 345 -5.54 -8.44 -4.79
N GLY A 346 -5.56 -8.01 -3.53
CA GLY A 346 -6.19 -6.76 -3.11
C GLY A 346 -7.72 -6.73 -3.20
N CYS A 347 -8.33 -7.71 -3.87
CA CYS A 347 -9.73 -7.83 -4.28
C CYS A 347 -10.32 -6.52 -4.83
N GLN A 348 -10.56 -6.44 -6.14
CA GLN A 348 -11.28 -5.30 -6.73
C GLN A 348 -12.80 -5.37 -6.46
N SER A 349 -13.36 -6.58 -6.43
CA SER A 349 -14.75 -6.87 -6.04
C SER A 349 -14.73 -7.77 -4.81
N TYR A 350 -15.40 -7.40 -3.72
CA TYR A 350 -15.28 -8.13 -2.45
C TYR A 350 -16.47 -7.97 -1.51
N VAL A 351 -16.52 -8.88 -0.53
CA VAL A 351 -17.09 -8.60 0.80
C VAL A 351 -15.97 -8.42 1.81
N GLU A 352 -15.96 -7.30 2.51
CA GLU A 352 -15.04 -6.99 3.60
C GLU A 352 -15.75 -7.20 4.94
N ILE A 353 -15.08 -7.86 5.89
CA ILE A 353 -15.62 -8.09 7.22
C ILE A 353 -14.67 -7.52 8.27
N LYS A 354 -15.07 -6.37 8.84
CA LYS A 354 -14.37 -5.74 9.97
C LYS A 354 -14.88 -6.36 11.27
N HIS A 355 -14.02 -7.12 11.93
CA HIS A 355 -14.36 -7.88 13.14
C HIS A 355 -13.34 -7.71 14.27
N LYS A 356 -12.30 -6.91 14.03
CA LYS A 356 -11.27 -6.55 15.01
C LYS A 356 -11.77 -5.44 15.93
N LEU A 357 -11.09 -5.26 17.06
CA LEU A 357 -11.45 -4.21 18.02
C LEU A 357 -11.28 -2.81 17.43
N ASP A 358 -10.19 -2.60 16.67
CA ASP A 358 -9.91 -1.33 16.00
C ASP A 358 -10.59 -1.32 14.62
N ILE A 359 -11.73 -0.61 14.54
CA ILE A 359 -12.54 -0.52 13.32
C ILE A 359 -11.88 0.29 12.20
N ARG A 360 -10.81 1.04 12.50
CA ARG A 360 -10.05 1.79 11.49
C ARG A 360 -9.29 0.88 10.54
N LEU A 361 -8.96 -0.34 10.99
CA LEU A 361 -8.25 -1.34 10.20
C LEU A 361 -9.12 -1.86 9.06
N THR A 362 -8.49 -2.14 7.92
CA THR A 362 -9.13 -2.90 6.85
C THR A 362 -9.54 -4.28 7.37
N GLY A 363 -10.81 -4.65 7.17
CA GLY A 363 -11.30 -5.98 7.44
C GLY A 363 -10.73 -6.98 6.45
N PHE A 364 -10.92 -8.28 6.68
CA PHE A 364 -10.49 -9.23 5.66
C PHE A 364 -11.46 -9.15 4.48
N ARG A 365 -10.90 -9.08 3.27
CA ARG A 365 -11.63 -9.06 2.00
C ARG A 365 -11.64 -10.43 1.37
N SER A 366 -12.84 -10.95 1.13
CA SER A 366 -13.05 -12.21 0.44
C SER A 366 -13.52 -11.94 -0.99
N CYS A 367 -12.73 -12.38 -1.96
CA CYS A 367 -13.14 -12.45 -3.37
C CYS A 367 -12.94 -13.85 -3.99
N CYS A 368 -12.01 -14.66 -3.48
CA CYS A 368 -11.76 -16.03 -3.96
C CYS A 368 -11.50 -17.01 -2.83
N TYR A 369 -10.72 -16.58 -1.84
CA TYR A 369 -10.45 -17.35 -0.65
C TYR A 369 -11.61 -17.23 0.34
N ARG A 370 -12.22 -18.37 0.67
CA ARG A 370 -13.26 -18.46 1.71
C ARG A 370 -12.67 -19.07 2.97
N PRO A 371 -12.63 -18.33 4.09
CA PRO A 371 -12.29 -18.93 5.38
C PRO A 371 -13.28 -20.06 5.69
N LYS A 372 -12.77 -21.27 5.93
CA LYS A 372 -13.60 -22.45 6.21
C LYS A 372 -14.13 -22.47 7.64
N GLU A 373 -13.51 -21.70 8.53
CA GLU A 373 -13.75 -21.70 9.96
C GLU A 373 -14.65 -20.53 10.37
N ASP A 374 -15.40 -20.76 11.44
CA ASP A 374 -16.15 -19.70 12.11
C ASP A 374 -15.17 -18.70 12.73
N THR A 375 -15.49 -17.42 12.65
CA THR A 375 -14.73 -16.36 13.30
C THR A 375 -15.56 -15.75 14.42
N ILE A 376 -14.91 -15.44 15.54
CA ILE A 376 -15.49 -14.68 16.65
C ILE A 376 -14.92 -13.27 16.58
N SER A 377 -15.78 -12.26 16.66
CA SER A 377 -15.37 -10.86 16.69
C SER A 377 -14.61 -10.52 17.96
N GLU A 378 -13.74 -9.51 17.90
CA GLU A 378 -13.02 -9.00 19.08
C GLU A 378 -13.85 -7.98 19.86
N SER A 379 -14.84 -7.35 19.22
CA SER A 379 -15.81 -6.42 19.81
C SER A 379 -17.24 -6.98 19.78
N ASN A 380 -18.21 -6.26 20.33
CA ASN A 380 -19.63 -6.62 20.32
C ASN A 380 -20.34 -6.27 19.00
N GLN A 381 -19.60 -5.90 17.96
CA GLN A 381 -20.16 -5.55 16.64
C GLN A 381 -19.21 -5.94 15.51
N ILE A 382 -19.75 -6.20 14.33
CA ILE A 382 -18.98 -6.36 13.09
C ILE A 382 -19.59 -5.53 11.98
N PHE A 383 -18.77 -5.13 11.02
CA PHE A 383 -19.21 -4.42 9.81
C PHE A 383 -19.00 -5.30 8.58
N ILE A 384 -20.01 -5.35 7.73
CA ILE A 384 -20.00 -6.07 6.46
C ILE A 384 -20.08 -5.04 5.35
N LEU A 385 -19.03 -4.94 4.53
CA LEU A 385 -18.97 -3.99 3.41
C LEU A 385 -18.96 -4.76 2.10
N TYR A 386 -19.95 -4.52 1.25
CA TYR A 386 -20.10 -5.23 -0.01
C TYR A 386 -19.83 -4.30 -1.19
N HIS A 387 -18.82 -4.63 -2.00
CA HIS A 387 -18.40 -3.87 -3.17
C HIS A 387 -18.29 -4.79 -4.39
N PRO A 388 -19.33 -4.92 -5.22
CA PRO A 388 -19.31 -5.74 -6.43
C PRO A 388 -18.46 -5.13 -7.56
N ASN A 389 -18.20 -3.82 -7.54
CA ASN A 389 -17.38 -3.09 -8.51
C ASN A 389 -17.71 -3.39 -9.99
N GLY A 390 -19.00 -3.33 -10.35
CA GLY A 390 -19.47 -3.57 -11.72
C GLY A 390 -19.48 -5.04 -12.15
N ARG A 391 -19.12 -5.98 -11.26
CA ARG A 391 -19.08 -7.42 -11.54
C ARG A 391 -20.29 -8.14 -10.96
N THR A 392 -20.63 -9.28 -11.53
CA THR A 392 -21.57 -10.22 -10.89
C THR A 392 -20.88 -10.75 -9.65
N ALA A 393 -21.41 -10.44 -8.48
CA ALA A 393 -20.90 -10.94 -7.23
C ALA A 393 -22.06 -11.30 -6.29
N ARG A 394 -21.80 -12.22 -5.37
CA ARG A 394 -22.73 -12.53 -4.29
C ARG A 394 -21.99 -13.07 -3.07
N PHE A 395 -22.59 -12.86 -1.90
CA PHE A 395 -22.15 -13.52 -0.68
C PHE A 395 -23.33 -13.99 0.16
N SER A 396 -23.07 -14.98 1.00
CA SER A 396 -23.95 -15.37 2.10
C SER A 396 -23.12 -15.53 3.37
N LEU A 397 -23.54 -14.85 4.43
CA LEU A 397 -22.90 -14.81 5.74
C LEU A 397 -23.87 -15.34 6.77
N ARG A 398 -23.45 -16.32 7.58
CA ARG A 398 -24.20 -16.74 8.76
C ARG A 398 -23.62 -16.09 9.99
N PHE A 399 -24.46 -15.65 10.92
CA PHE A 399 -24.03 -15.00 12.15
C PHE A 399 -24.96 -15.34 13.32
N LYS A 400 -24.43 -15.28 14.54
CA LYS A 400 -25.18 -15.40 15.79
C LYS A 400 -24.42 -14.72 16.93
N ARG A 401 -25.11 -14.50 18.05
CA ARG A 401 -24.52 -14.11 19.33
C ARG A 401 -23.72 -15.28 19.90
N GLN A 402 -22.56 -14.94 20.44
CA GLN A 402 -21.70 -15.81 21.22
C GLN A 402 -21.51 -15.13 22.58
N GLN A 403 -21.95 -15.79 23.65
CA GLN A 403 -21.66 -15.35 25.01
C GLN A 403 -20.14 -15.45 25.25
N ALA A 404 -19.59 -14.45 25.96
CA ALA A 404 -18.16 -14.34 26.24
C ALA A 404 -17.64 -15.47 27.13
#